data_AF-A0A1F6TQQ7-F1
#
_entry.id   AF-A0A1F6TQQ7-F1
#
_cell.length_a   1.000
_cell.length_b   1.000
_cell.length_c   1.000
_cell.angle_alpha   90.00
_cell.angle_beta   90.00
_cell.angle_gamma   90.00
#
_symmetry.space_group_name_H-M   'P 1'
#
loop_
_entity.id
_entity.type
_entity.pdbx_description
1 polymer ?
#
loop_
_entity_poly.entity_id
_entity_poly.type
_entity_poly.pdbx_seq_one_letter_code
_entity_poly.pdbx_strand_id
1 'polypeptide(L)' 'MIEPPVFTDAQAVPTRGVLERPRAPGRTMRYCELAGFLFAVACSPELVQPSEWLPLVFNEKTVFDIIYIIRMS' A
#
# COMPACT_ATOMS: atom_id res chain seq x y z
N MET A 1 -23.70 -10.43 -6.39
CA MET A 1 -22.75 -9.68 -5.54
C MET A 1 -21.65 -10.67 -5.19
N ILE A 2 -20.42 -10.48 -5.68
CA ILE A 2 -19.29 -11.35 -5.34
C ILE A 2 -18.70 -10.76 -4.06
N GLU A 3 -18.66 -11.53 -2.98
CA GLU A 3 -17.97 -11.08 -1.77
C GLU A 3 -16.49 -10.89 -2.08
N PRO A 4 -15.89 -9.75 -1.68
CA PRO A 4 -14.46 -9.56 -1.87
C PRO A 4 -13.70 -10.65 -1.10
N PRO A 5 -12.61 -11.18 -1.66
CA PRO A 5 -11.83 -12.21 -0.98
C PRO A 5 -11.33 -11.69 0.37
N VAL A 6 -11.43 -12.53 1.40
CA VAL A 6 -10.94 -12.22 2.74
C VAL A 6 -9.42 -12.05 2.71
N PHE A 7 -8.92 -10.94 3.26
CA PHE A 7 -7.49 -10.74 3.46
C PHE A 7 -7.01 -11.62 4.63
N THR A 8 -6.14 -12.58 4.34
CA THR A 8 -5.65 -13.57 5.31
C THR A 8 -4.25 -13.23 5.81
N ASP A 9 -3.84 -13.85 6.94
CA ASP A 9 -2.48 -13.71 7.47
C ASP A 9 -1.40 -14.13 6.45
N ALA A 10 -1.70 -15.10 5.59
CA ALA A 10 -0.81 -15.51 4.51
C ALA A 10 -0.56 -14.39 3.48
N GLN A 11 -1.52 -13.46 3.32
CA GLN A 11 -1.36 -12.28 2.47
C GLN A 11 -0.72 -11.10 3.24
N ALA A 12 -0.82 -11.06 4.57
CA ALA A 12 -0.18 -10.03 5.39
C ALA A 12 1.36 -10.08 5.34
N VAL A 13 1.93 -11.30 5.34
CA VAL A 13 3.38 -11.52 5.29
C VAL A 13 4.04 -10.91 4.05
N PRO A 14 3.59 -11.21 2.81
CA PRO A 14 4.18 -10.59 1.62
C PRO A 14 3.96 -9.08 1.56
N THR A 15 2.84 -8.56 2.07
CA THR A 15 2.63 -7.10 2.16
C THR A 15 3.68 -6.42 3.03
N ARG A 16 3.99 -6.98 4.21
CA ARG A 16 5.10 -6.50 5.06
C ARG A 16 6.42 -6.51 4.30
N GLY A 17 6.71 -7.65 3.65
CA GLY A 17 7.94 -7.83 2.88
C GLY A 17 8.10 -6.83 1.73
N VAL A 18 7.01 -6.31 1.14
CA VAL A 18 7.06 -5.27 0.10
C VAL A 18 7.36 -3.88 0.69
N LEU A 19 6.77 -3.56 1.85
CA LEU A 19 6.94 -2.26 2.51
C LEU A 19 8.31 -2.08 3.16
N GLU A 20 8.89 -3.18 3.66
CA GLU A 20 10.17 -3.18 4.39
C GLU A 20 11.39 -3.42 3.49
N ARG A 21 11.22 -3.38 2.16
CA ARG A 21 12.32 -3.62 1.22
C ARG A 21 13.43 -2.58 1.39
N PRO A 22 14.72 -2.95 1.22
CA PRO A 22 15.83 -1.98 1.29
C PRO A 22 15.76 -0.86 0.25
N ARG A 23 15.07 -1.08 -0.87
CA ARG A 23 14.80 -0.07 -1.92
C ARG A 23 13.51 0.71 -1.70
N ALA A 24 12.76 0.43 -0.63
CA ALA A 24 11.60 1.23 -0.29
C ALA A 24 12.06 2.68 -0.04
N PRO A 25 11.34 3.67 -0.56
CA PRO A 25 11.59 5.08 -0.26
C PRO A 25 11.73 5.30 1.26
N GLY A 26 12.63 6.19 1.68
CA GLY A 26 13.02 6.34 3.09
C GLY A 26 11.90 6.72 4.08
N ARG A 27 10.70 7.09 3.60
CA ARG A 27 9.49 7.31 4.40
C ARG A 27 8.29 6.48 3.92
N THR A 28 8.54 5.28 3.40
CA THR A 28 7.46 4.34 3.06
C THR A 28 6.73 3.95 4.35
N MET A 29 5.40 3.96 4.31
CA MET A 29 4.60 3.54 5.45
C MET A 29 4.89 2.08 5.79
N ARG A 30 5.08 1.81 7.08
CA ARG A 30 5.17 0.45 7.61
C ARG A 30 3.79 -0.19 7.62
N TYR A 31 3.77 -1.52 7.76
CA TYR A 31 2.54 -2.29 7.68
C TYR A 31 1.39 -1.78 8.58
N CYS A 32 1.66 -1.47 9.84
CA CYS A 32 0.64 -0.97 10.76
C CYS A 32 0.19 0.47 10.40
N GLU A 33 1.09 1.30 9.90
CA GLU A 33 0.77 2.66 9.43
C GLU A 33 -0.13 2.59 8.19
N LEU A 34 0.22 1.72 7.24
CA LEU A 34 -0.60 1.46 6.05
C LEU A 34 -1.99 0.93 6.43
N ALA A 35 -2.09 0.02 7.40
CA ALA A 35 -3.37 -0.52 7.85
C ALA A 35 -4.29 0.59 8.40
N GLY A 36 -3.77 1.46 9.28
CA GLY A 36 -4.52 2.61 9.81
C GLY A 36 -4.88 3.62 8.72
N PHE A 37 -3.96 3.87 7.78
CA PHE A 37 -4.20 4.75 6.66
C PHE A 37 -5.29 4.23 5.72
N LEU A 38 -5.25 2.96 5.32
CA LEU A 38 -6.27 2.33 4.47
C LEU A 38 -7.64 2.30 5.16
N PHE A 39 -7.68 2.10 6.48
CA PHE A 39 -8.90 2.22 7.26
C PHE A 39 -9.50 3.64 7.13
N ALA A 40 -8.70 4.68 7.33
CA ALA A 40 -9.15 6.06 7.18
C ALA A 40 -9.64 6.37 5.76
N VAL A 41 -8.90 5.92 4.73
CA VAL A 41 -9.30 6.06 3.32
C VAL A 41 -10.63 5.36 3.03
N ALA A 42 -10.81 4.14 3.54
CA ALA A 42 -12.04 3.37 3.34
C ALA A 42 -13.25 3.96 4.10
N CYS A 43 -13.01 4.64 5.22
CA CYS A 43 -14.05 5.34 5.97
C CYS A 43 -14.40 6.72 5.39
N SER A 44 -13.71 7.18 4.35
CA SER A 44 -14.01 8.44 3.68
C SER A 44 -15.44 8.41 3.09
N PRO A 45 -16.22 9.49 3.24
CA PRO A 45 -17.54 9.59 2.61
C PRO A 45 -17.45 9.64 1.08
N GLU A 46 -16.32 10.11 0.55
CA GLU A 46 -16.04 10.20 -0.88
C GLU A 46 -15.04 9.13 -1.31
N LEU A 47 -15.20 8.65 -2.54
CA LEU A 47 -14.28 7.69 -3.14
C LEU A 47 -12.93 8.34 -3.41
N VAL A 48 -11.92 8.01 -2.60
CA VAL A 48 -10.54 8.43 -2.81
C VAL A 48 -9.88 7.52 -3.84
N GLN A 49 -9.43 8.09 -4.95
CA GLN A 49 -8.80 7.32 -6.03
C GLN A 49 -7.42 6.81 -5.60
N PRO A 50 -6.99 5.62 -6.09
CA PRO A 50 -5.64 5.12 -5.86
C PRO A 50 -4.53 6.10 -6.23
N SER A 51 -4.73 6.93 -7.27
CA SER A 51 -3.77 7.96 -7.65
C SER A 51 -3.53 9.02 -6.57
N GLU A 52 -4.48 9.23 -5.66
CA GLU A 52 -4.42 10.24 -4.61
C GLU A 52 -3.71 9.72 -3.35
N TRP A 53 -3.94 8.46 -3.00
CA TRP A 53 -3.44 7.90 -1.74
C TRP A 53 -2.22 6.99 -1.91
N LEU A 54 -2.07 6.30 -3.04
CA LEU A 54 -1.00 5.33 -3.26
C LEU A 54 0.40 5.97 -3.27
N PRO A 55 0.64 7.15 -3.87
CA PRO A 55 1.93 7.84 -3.78
C PRO A 55 2.32 8.15 -2.34
N LEU A 56 1.36 8.50 -1.47
CA LEU A 56 1.61 8.85 -0.07
C LEU A 56 2.18 7.66 0.72
N VAL A 57 1.74 6.44 0.40
CA VAL A 57 2.26 5.20 1.01
C VAL A 57 3.76 5.03 0.74
N PHE A 58 4.23 5.48 -0.43
CA PHE A 58 5.62 5.32 -0.90
C PHE A 58 6.38 6.65 -0.96
N ASN A 59 6.08 7.60 -0.08
CA ASN A 59 6.77 8.90 0.00
C ASN A 59 6.73 9.68 -1.33
N GLU A 60 5.52 9.90 -1.84
CA GLU A 60 5.19 10.69 -3.04
C GLU A 60 5.81 10.14 -4.34
N LYS A 61 6.29 8.90 -4.32
CA LYS A 61 6.76 8.22 -5.53
C LYS A 61 5.59 7.94 -6.46
N THR A 62 5.84 8.08 -7.76
CA THR A 62 4.81 7.80 -8.77
C THR A 62 4.50 6.31 -8.80
N VAL A 63 3.32 5.95 -9.31
CA VAL A 63 2.95 4.54 -9.54
C VAL A 63 3.97 3.82 -10.43
N PHE A 64 4.60 4.54 -11.36
CA PHE A 64 5.65 4.02 -12.21
C PHE A 64 6.92 3.65 -11.42
N ASP A 65 7.34 4.54 -10.50
CA ASP A 65 8.47 4.26 -9.60
C ASP A 65 8.18 3.06 -8.70
N ILE A 66 6.96 2.94 -8.18
CA ILE A 66 6.53 1.84 -7.32
C ILE A 66 6.58 0.50 -8.09
N ILE A 67 6.02 0.45 -9.31
CA ILE A 67 6.05 -0.75 -10.14
C ILE A 67 7.49 -1.14 -10.50
N TYR A 68 8.35 -0.17 -10.80
CA TYR A 68 9.76 -0.42 -11.09
C TYR A 68 10.50 -1.01 -9.88
N ILE A 69 10.24 -0.48 -8.68
CA ILE A 69 10.79 -1.01 -7.42
C ILE A 69 10.29 -2.43 -7.14
N ILE A 70 9.03 -2.73 -7.45
CA ILE A 70 8.45 -4.06 -7.22
C ILE A 70 8.99 -5.09 -8.24
N ARG A 71 9.15 -4.72 -9.52
CA ARG A 71 9.54 -5.64 -10.61
C ARG A 71 11.03 -5.96 -10.72
N MET A 72 11.92 -5.14 -10.16
CA MET A 72 13.37 -5.39 -10.18
C MET A 72 13.88 -6.20 -8.96
N SER A 73 13.04 -7.04 -8.36
CA SER A 73 13.38 -7.90 -7.21
C SER A 73 12.86 -9.31 -7.40
#